data_AF-A0A2T0KQ29-F1
#
_entry.id   AF-A0A2T0KQ29-F1
#
_cell.length_a   1.000
_cell.length_b   1.000
_cell.length_c   1.000
_cell.angle_alpha   90.00
_cell.angle_beta   90.00
_cell.angle_gamma   90.00
#
_symmetry.space_group_name_H-M   'P 1'
#
loop_
_entity.id
_entity.type
_entity.pdbx_description
1 polymer ?
#
loop_
_entity_poly.entity_id
_entity_poly.type
_entity_poly.pdbx_seq_one_letter_code
_entity_poly.pdbx_strand_id
1 'polypeptide(L)'
;MHDMGWLLSNFADSVAGIAHVIAVSADGLLLAQSRDLPTDRAEQLAAITSGVVSLTDGASRMFNAGQVQQTIIEMDSGYLFLMSISDGSSMAVLAARNCDVGQVGYEMALLVERVGAALSPAPREAVSH
;
A
#
# COMPACT_ATOMS: atom_id res chain seq x y z
N MET A 1 9.14 10.30 9.25
CA MET A 1 8.26 9.21 9.74
C MET A 1 6.90 9.71 10.24
N HIS A 2 6.81 10.90 10.86
CA HIS A 2 5.51 11.46 11.31
C HIS A 2 4.54 11.77 10.14
N ASP A 3 5.07 12.14 8.96
CA ASP A 3 4.25 12.53 7.80
C ASP A 3 3.49 11.37 7.15
N MET A 4 4.07 10.16 7.11
CA MET A 4 3.47 9.04 6.38
C MET A 4 2.22 8.51 7.10
N GLY A 5 2.29 8.32 8.41
CA GLY A 5 1.12 7.87 9.20
C GLY A 5 -0.04 8.86 9.14
N TRP A 6 0.25 10.17 9.13
CA TRP A 6 -0.76 11.20 8.91
C TRP A 6 -1.38 11.13 7.52
N LEU A 7 -0.56 10.95 6.48
CA LEU A 7 -1.02 10.81 5.10
C LEU A 7 -1.95 9.60 4.93
N LEU A 8 -1.56 8.44 5.48
CA LEU A 8 -2.39 7.23 5.45
C LEU A 8 -3.70 7.40 6.23
N SER A 9 -3.65 8.10 7.36
CA SER A 9 -4.85 8.39 8.16
C SER A 9 -5.81 9.30 7.40
N ASN A 10 -5.32 10.36 6.78
CA ASN A 10 -6.16 11.25 5.96
C ASN A 10 -6.79 10.52 4.77
N PHE A 11 -6.02 9.63 4.13
CA PHE A 11 -6.54 8.81 3.04
C PHE A 11 -7.67 7.90 3.53
N ALA A 12 -7.47 7.20 4.65
CA ALA A 12 -8.51 6.38 5.28
C ALA A 12 -9.77 7.21 5.64
N ASP A 13 -9.58 8.42 6.17
CA ASP A 13 -10.67 9.33 6.55
C ASP A 13 -11.41 9.90 5.30
N SER A 14 -10.73 10.05 4.17
CA SER A 14 -11.27 10.67 2.94
C SER A 14 -12.02 9.72 2.01
N VAL A 15 -11.74 8.41 2.07
CA VAL A 15 -12.32 7.42 1.16
C VAL A 15 -13.32 6.56 1.92
N ALA A 16 -14.59 6.70 1.54
CA ALA A 16 -15.68 5.99 2.21
C ALA A 16 -15.48 4.46 2.16
N GLY A 17 -15.61 3.83 3.33
CA GLY A 17 -15.51 2.37 3.45
C GLY A 17 -14.11 1.84 3.72
N ILE A 18 -13.06 2.67 3.71
CA ILE A 18 -11.74 2.25 4.19
C ILE A 18 -11.76 2.18 5.72
N ALA A 19 -11.29 1.06 6.27
CA ALA A 19 -11.16 0.85 7.71
C ALA A 19 -9.72 1.10 8.18
N HIS A 20 -8.75 0.49 7.49
CA HIS A 20 -7.34 0.55 7.88
C HIS A 20 -6.42 0.56 6.67
N VAL A 21 -5.27 1.22 6.83
CA VAL A 21 -4.27 1.34 5.77
C VAL A 21 -2.89 1.21 6.37
N ILE A 22 -2.01 0.46 5.71
CA ILE A 22 -0.60 0.37 6.08
C ILE A 22 0.30 0.56 4.85
N ALA A 23 1.53 1.02 5.10
CA ALA A 23 2.63 0.96 4.17
C ALA A 23 3.66 -0.07 4.67
N VAL A 24 4.17 -0.89 3.76
CA VAL A 24 5.08 -2.01 4.03
C VAL A 24 6.28 -1.87 3.10
N SER A 25 7.50 -2.00 3.63
CA SER A 25 8.72 -1.94 2.83
C SER A 25 8.89 -3.17 1.93
N ALA A 26 9.82 -3.08 0.99
CA ALA A 26 10.17 -4.19 0.09
C ALA A 26 10.64 -5.46 0.82
N ASP A 27 11.16 -5.34 2.04
CA ASP A 27 11.56 -6.47 2.90
C ASP A 27 10.44 -6.95 3.85
N GLY A 28 9.23 -6.38 3.75
CA GLY A 28 8.05 -6.82 4.49
C GLY A 28 7.86 -6.17 5.86
N LEU A 29 8.64 -5.15 6.20
CA LEU A 29 8.52 -4.44 7.48
C LEU A 29 7.46 -3.35 7.42
N LEU A 30 6.75 -3.14 8.54
CA LEU A 30 5.79 -2.06 8.68
C LEU A 30 6.50 -0.70 8.66
N LEU A 31 6.15 0.16 7.69
CA LEU A 31 6.69 1.52 7.57
C LEU A 31 5.79 2.56 8.26
N ALA A 32 4.48 2.41 8.08
CA ALA A 32 3.47 3.30 8.63
C ALA A 32 2.10 2.62 8.66
N GLN A 33 1.21 3.14 9.51
CA GLN A 33 -0.17 2.69 9.65
C GLN A 33 -1.11 3.88 9.80
N SER A 34 -2.38 3.71 9.46
CA SER A 34 -3.44 4.65 9.83
C SER A 34 -3.66 4.64 11.34
N ARG A 35 -4.08 5.78 11.89
CA ARG A 35 -4.20 6.06 13.33
C ARG A 35 -5.01 5.02 14.11
N ASP A 36 -6.08 4.50 13.52
CA ASP A 36 -7.05 3.65 14.24
C ASP A 36 -6.71 2.16 14.18
N LEU A 37 -5.61 1.76 13.54
CA LEU A 37 -5.11 0.40 13.54
C LEU A 37 -4.12 0.20 14.71
N PRO A 38 -4.33 -0.76 15.62
CA PRO A 38 -3.33 -1.10 16.63
C PRO A 38 -2.02 -1.61 16.03
N THR A 39 -0.87 -1.27 16.61
CA THR A 39 0.45 -1.59 16.05
C THR A 39 0.71 -3.09 15.91
N ASP A 40 0.27 -3.90 16.87
CA ASP A 40 0.36 -5.37 16.80
C ASP A 40 -0.42 -5.93 15.61
N ARG A 41 -1.59 -5.35 15.31
CA ARG A 41 -2.39 -5.71 14.14
C ARG A 41 -1.78 -5.22 12.84
N ALA A 42 -1.15 -4.05 12.84
CA ALA A 42 -0.45 -3.53 11.68
C ALA A 42 0.77 -4.39 11.31
N GLU A 43 1.54 -4.87 12.29
CA GLU A 43 2.65 -5.80 12.05
C GLU A 43 2.15 -7.14 11.48
N GLN A 44 1.04 -7.68 12.02
CA GLN A 44 0.41 -8.88 11.45
C GLN A 44 -0.04 -8.65 10.00
N LEU A 45 -0.66 -7.51 9.72
CA LEU A 45 -1.10 -7.16 8.37
C LEU A 45 0.10 -6.99 7.42
N ALA A 46 1.21 -6.39 7.87
CA ALA A 46 2.43 -6.27 7.08
C ALA A 46 3.01 -7.63 6.67
N ALA A 47 3.02 -8.59 7.61
CA ALA A 47 3.46 -9.97 7.32
C ALA A 47 2.54 -10.65 6.28
N ILE A 48 1.22 -10.49 6.41
CA ILE A 48 0.24 -10.99 5.43
C ILE A 48 0.50 -10.35 4.06
N THR A 49 0.65 -9.03 4.02
CA THR A 49 0.93 -8.27 2.79
C THR A 49 2.18 -8.79 2.08
N SER A 50 3.28 -8.95 2.80
CA SER A 50 4.54 -9.49 2.24
C SER A 50 4.36 -10.90 1.65
N GLY A 51 3.62 -11.77 2.33
CA GLY A 51 3.30 -13.11 1.83
C GLY A 51 2.49 -13.07 0.54
N VAL A 52 1.46 -12.22 0.48
CA VAL A 52 0.62 -12.07 -0.72
C VAL A 52 1.43 -11.53 -1.89
N VAL A 53 2.21 -10.46 -1.70
CA VAL A 53 3.09 -9.89 -2.74
C VAL A 53 4.05 -10.94 -3.28
N SER A 54 4.67 -11.72 -2.40
CA SER A 54 5.61 -12.77 -2.81
C SER A 54 4.95 -13.85 -3.68
N LEU A 55 3.72 -14.26 -3.32
CA LEU A 55 2.96 -15.25 -4.07
C LEU A 55 2.52 -14.72 -5.44
N THR A 56 1.99 -13.49 -5.50
CA THR A 56 1.50 -12.91 -6.75
C THR A 56 2.64 -12.56 -7.70
N ASP A 57 3.76 -12.05 -7.20
CA ASP A 57 4.99 -11.87 -8.00
C ASP A 57 5.53 -13.20 -8.53
N GLY A 58 5.50 -14.25 -7.71
CA GLY A 58 5.88 -15.60 -8.12
C GLY A 58 5.02 -16.10 -9.27
N ALA A 59 3.70 -15.93 -9.18
CA ALA A 59 2.77 -16.25 -10.26
C ALA A 59 3.07 -15.41 -11.52
N SER A 60 3.26 -14.10 -11.38
CA SER A 60 3.55 -13.24 -12.51
C SER A 60 4.82 -13.64 -13.26
N ARG A 61 5.89 -13.97 -12.53
CA ARG A 61 7.15 -14.48 -13.10
C ARG A 61 6.95 -15.83 -13.80
N MET A 62 6.21 -16.75 -13.20
CA MET A 62 5.95 -18.08 -13.78
C MET A 62 5.23 -18.00 -15.13
N PHE A 63 4.33 -17.02 -15.28
CA PHE A 63 3.53 -16.85 -16.50
C PHE A 63 4.01 -15.73 -17.41
N ASN A 64 5.16 -15.08 -17.14
CA ASN A 64 5.66 -13.90 -17.84
C ASN A 64 4.59 -12.79 -17.98
N ALA A 65 3.79 -12.57 -16.93
CA ALA A 65 2.62 -11.68 -16.97
C ALA A 65 2.93 -10.21 -16.65
N GLY A 66 4.20 -9.86 -16.42
CA GLY A 66 4.65 -8.49 -16.12
C GLY A 66 4.68 -8.16 -14.63
N GLN A 67 4.42 -6.91 -14.26
CA GLN A 67 4.39 -6.47 -12.87
C GLN A 67 2.98 -6.62 -12.29
N VAL A 68 2.88 -7.02 -11.02
CA VAL A 68 1.60 -7.02 -10.31
C VAL A 68 1.26 -5.58 -9.93
N GLN A 69 0.30 -5.02 -10.64
CA GLN A 69 -0.15 -3.64 -10.40
C GLN A 69 -1.00 -3.53 -9.14
N GLN A 70 -1.91 -4.49 -8.95
CA GLN A 70 -2.85 -4.49 -7.83
C GLN A 70 -3.30 -5.92 -7.53
N THR A 71 -3.51 -6.21 -6.25
CA THR A 71 -4.19 -7.42 -5.78
C THR A 71 -5.43 -7.04 -5.00
N ILE A 72 -6.55 -7.72 -5.25
CA ILE A 72 -7.80 -7.56 -4.50
C ILE A 72 -8.20 -8.93 -3.96
N ILE A 73 -8.36 -9.04 -2.65
CA ILE A 73 -8.85 -10.24 -1.98
C ILE A 73 -10.22 -9.90 -1.39
N GLU A 74 -11.25 -10.58 -1.86
CA GLU A 74 -12.61 -10.48 -1.34
C GLU A 74 -12.82 -11.49 -0.21
N MET A 75 -13.38 -11.02 0.89
CA MET A 75 -13.74 -11.80 2.08
C MET A 75 -15.20 -11.50 2.44
N ASP A 76 -15.83 -12.38 3.22
CA ASP A 76 -17.24 -12.25 3.60
C ASP A 76 -17.61 -10.91 4.24
N SER A 77 -16.65 -10.25 4.91
CA SER A 77 -16.86 -8.99 5.63
C SER A 77 -16.20 -7.77 4.97
N GLY A 78 -15.53 -7.93 3.83
CA GLY A 78 -14.84 -6.82 3.18
C GLY A 78 -13.73 -7.25 2.24
N TYR A 79 -12.81 -6.33 1.99
CA TYR A 79 -11.76 -6.47 1.00
C TYR A 79 -10.40 -6.14 1.60
N LEU A 80 -9.38 -6.83 1.09
CA LEU A 80 -7.98 -6.48 1.26
C LEU A 80 -7.41 -6.11 -0.10
N PHE A 81 -7.02 -4.85 -0.26
CA PHE A 81 -6.35 -4.33 -1.46
C PHE A 81 -4.86 -4.20 -1.20
N LEU A 82 -4.04 -4.59 -2.17
CA LEU A 82 -2.60 -4.33 -2.17
C LEU A 82 -2.23 -3.62 -3.47
N MET A 83 -1.34 -2.63 -3.37
CA MET A 83 -0.79 -1.93 -4.53
C MET A 83 0.70 -1.64 -4.30
N SER A 84 1.49 -1.91 -5.34
CA SER A 84 2.95 -1.70 -5.33
C SER A 84 3.28 -0.22 -5.45
N ILE A 85 4.30 0.23 -4.71
CA ILE A 85 4.89 1.57 -4.79
C ILE A 85 6.22 1.47 -5.56
N SER A 86 6.60 2.55 -6.25
CA SER A 86 7.73 2.55 -7.20
C SER A 86 9.10 2.17 -6.61
N ASP A 87 9.30 2.30 -5.30
CA ASP A 87 10.53 1.93 -4.60
C ASP A 87 10.56 0.45 -4.15
N GLY A 88 9.56 -0.34 -4.56
CA GLY A 88 9.39 -1.74 -4.17
C GLY A 88 8.63 -1.92 -2.85
N SER A 89 8.27 -0.83 -2.16
CA SER A 89 7.33 -0.90 -1.04
C SER A 89 5.91 -1.18 -1.53
N SER A 90 4.98 -1.43 -0.61
CA SER A 90 3.59 -1.77 -0.92
C SER A 90 2.65 -1.10 0.06
N MET A 91 1.47 -0.71 -0.42
CA MET A 91 0.37 -0.25 0.41
C MET A 91 -0.69 -1.34 0.51
N ALA A 92 -1.22 -1.55 1.72
CA ALA A 92 -2.35 -2.46 1.95
C ALA A 92 -3.51 -1.72 2.61
N VAL A 93 -4.73 -1.98 2.12
CA VAL A 93 -5.97 -1.33 2.56
C VAL A 93 -7.00 -2.40 2.92
N LEU A 94 -7.54 -2.33 4.13
CA LEU A 94 -8.73 -3.06 4.53
C LEU A 94 -9.96 -2.15 4.34
N ALA A 95 -10.94 -2.63 3.58
CA ALA A 95 -12.17 -1.90 3.31
C ALA A 95 -13.40 -2.76 3.64
N ALA A 96 -14.47 -2.09 4.05
CA ALA A 96 -15.77 -2.71 4.33
C ALA A 96 -16.43 -3.25 3.06
N ARG A 97 -17.30 -4.24 3.22
CA ARG A 97 -18.00 -4.91 2.10
C ARG A 97 -18.84 -3.99 1.21
N ASN A 98 -19.29 -2.85 1.75
CA ASN A 98 -20.08 -1.87 1.03
C ASN A 98 -19.23 -0.75 0.40
N CYS A 99 -17.89 -0.86 0.38
CA CYS A 99 -17.04 0.11 -0.29
C CYS A 99 -17.25 0.08 -1.81
N ASP A 100 -17.01 1.21 -2.47
CA ASP A 100 -16.83 1.24 -3.91
C ASP A 100 -15.40 0.76 -4.24
N VAL A 101 -15.29 -0.46 -4.76
CA VAL A 101 -14.02 -1.11 -5.12
C VAL A 101 -13.23 -0.28 -6.15
N GLY A 102 -13.93 0.36 -7.10
CA GLY A 102 -13.31 1.20 -8.12
C GLY A 102 -12.77 2.50 -7.52
N GLN A 103 -13.54 3.14 -6.64
CA GLN A 103 -13.10 4.34 -5.94
C GLN A 103 -11.88 4.07 -5.05
N VAL A 104 -11.89 2.98 -4.28
CA VAL A 104 -10.75 2.60 -3.43
C VAL A 104 -9.50 2.39 -4.28
N GLY A 105 -9.59 1.62 -5.37
CA GLY A 105 -8.45 1.40 -6.28
C GLY A 105 -7.92 2.69 -6.92
N TYR A 106 -8.82 3.59 -7.34
CA TYR A 106 -8.44 4.88 -7.91
C TYR A 106 -7.68 5.77 -6.92
N GLU A 107 -8.22 5.93 -5.71
CA GLU A 107 -7.60 6.77 -4.68
C GLU A 107 -6.29 6.15 -4.18
N MET A 108 -6.17 4.82 -4.13
CA MET A 108 -4.91 4.13 -3.87
C MET A 108 -3.85 4.49 -4.92
N ALA A 109 -4.20 4.48 -6.21
CA ALA A 109 -3.26 4.82 -7.28
C ALA A 109 -2.74 6.26 -7.14
N LEU A 110 -3.64 7.22 -6.86
CA LEU A 110 -3.25 8.61 -6.60
C LEU A 110 -2.33 8.76 -5.39
N LEU A 111 -2.60 8.00 -4.32
CA LEU A 111 -1.78 8.05 -3.12
C LEU A 111 -0.39 7.45 -3.36
N VAL A 112 -0.31 6.30 -4.03
CA VAL A 112 0.98 5.67 -4.41
C VAL A 112 1.83 6.63 -5.24
N GLU A 113 1.25 7.29 -6.25
CA GLU A 113 1.98 8.26 -7.08
C GLU A 113 2.54 9.41 -6.24
N ARG A 114 1.75 9.95 -5.31
CA ARG A 114 2.20 11.03 -4.39
C ARG A 114 3.32 10.57 -3.46
N VAL A 115 3.20 9.37 -2.90
CA VAL A 115 4.22 8.79 -2.01
C VAL A 115 5.50 8.49 -2.78
N GLY A 116 5.41 7.90 -3.98
CA GLY A 116 6.56 7.63 -4.84
C GLY A 116 7.32 8.91 -5.23
N ALA A 117 6.60 9.99 -5.52
CA ALA A 117 7.20 11.29 -5.81
C ALA A 117 7.91 11.91 -4.59
N ALA A 118 7.36 11.74 -3.38
CA ALA A 118 7.98 12.23 -2.15
C ALA A 118 9.24 11.43 -1.74
N LEU A 119 9.30 10.15 -2.11
CA LEU A 119 10.42 9.25 -1.79
C LEU A 119 11.55 9.26 -2.84
N SER A 120 11.30 9.86 -4.02
CA SER A 120 12.33 10.12 -5.03
C SER A 120 12.85 11.55 -4.90
N PRO A 121 13.81 11.86 -4.01
CA PRO A 121 14.46 13.16 -4.05
C PRO A 121 15.15 13.32 -5.41
N ALA A 122 14.97 14.49 -6.03
CA ALA A 122 15.66 14.83 -7.27
C ALA A 122 17.16 14.49 -7.16
N PRO A 123 17.81 13.96 -8.22
CA PRO A 123 19.24 13.73 -8.21
C PRO A 123 19.91 15.03 -7.76
N ARG A 124 20.70 14.96 -6.67
CA ARG A 124 21.50 16.11 -6.24
C ARG A 124 22.31 16.54 -7.46
N GLU A 125 22.07 17.74 -7.96
CA GLU A 125 22.98 18.34 -8.94
C GLU A 125 24.35 18.32 -8.29
N ALA A 126 25.22 17.45 -8.78
CA ALA A 126 26.60 17.43 -8.38
C ALA A 126 27.16 18.78 -8.82
N VAL A 127 27.36 19.69 -7.86
CA VAL A 127 28.07 20.94 -8.07
C VAL A 127 29.49 20.56 -8.46
N SER A 128 29.73 20.46 -9.77
CA SER A 128 31.06 20.34 -10.34
C SER A 128 31.70 21.72 -10.33
N HIS A 129 32.75 21.86 -9.52
CA HIS A 129 33.65 23.01 -9.51
C HIS A 129 35.05 22.58 -9.99
#